data_AF-A0A848KPT2-F1
#
_entry.id   AF-A0A848KPT2-F1
#
_cell.length_a   1.000
_cell.length_b   1.000
_cell.length_c   1.000
_cell.angle_alpha   90.00
_cell.angle_beta   90.00
_cell.angle_gamma   90.00
#
_symmetry.space_group_name_H-M   'P 1'
#
loop_
_entity.id
_entity.type
_entity.pdbx_description
1 polymer ?
#
loop_
_entity_poly.entity_id
_entity_poly.type
_entity_poly.pdbx_seq_one_letter_code
_entity_poly.pdbx_strand_id
1 'polypeptide(L)'
;MASSLLTVVVEPSGELICGVRSPKGRPLELSGRAADIEPRVRGDNMLCDNEALVNNAWAAAKFFQAEAEEIDEKLKSDYLKQLKSHKATVTTIVTLIDGLTDITREGWCSGCYNYTSHRQVARESASFRVYLCEYCGSPTMGCAARNCTSMATTDSGSSRIPKFCGEHRHDIPSFERASDTIPTLHGYRSLLEFDKPNLAKGSKLVAAGVLTAGVLSGAAFMAAPAIGGAIGNLMLGYSGAVATNAGLAVLGGGSVAAGGLGMAGGTAVVAAMGAALGAGLGANVTSAYVSEDSSFDIENIIPGSGGTPVVIARGFNTEKSPNWHEAVALAQKRYPTSPVFVVTWGSKELKTLAAFFVKNVGTQQAMQAAGVAAAHASKAAAKKLTPLAPAFIAASLVKNPWHTAKVRADRTGVALAGLIARTDAKEYVLIGHSLGARVMVTAAETLKTDKKAPKIEAIHLLGAAVGQNRSWRQLKDAVKTQVFNYHSANDAVLKYLYTAAMGGSVAIGRKGIGAPYENLVDCDVSDEVGGHSEYFRKVTLK
;
A
#
# COMPACT_ATOMS: atom_id res chain seq x y z
N MET A 1 -33.32 -21.97 13.15
CA MET A 1 -32.74 -20.77 12.52
C MET A 1 -31.54 -20.34 13.34
N ALA A 2 -30.31 -20.66 12.92
CA ALA A 2 -29.12 -20.20 13.62
C ALA A 2 -29.04 -18.68 13.49
N SER A 3 -29.22 -17.96 14.60
CA SER A 3 -29.00 -16.51 14.63
C SER A 3 -27.59 -16.24 14.12
N SER A 4 -27.45 -15.48 13.03
CA SER A 4 -26.14 -15.09 12.54
C SER A 4 -25.48 -14.24 13.62
N LEU A 5 -24.29 -14.66 14.08
CA LEU A 5 -23.52 -13.95 15.12
C LEU A 5 -23.15 -12.51 14.71
N LEU A 6 -23.32 -12.15 13.43
CA LEU A 6 -23.18 -10.79 12.90
C LEU A 6 -24.43 -10.42 12.08
N THR A 7 -24.97 -9.24 12.32
CA THR A 7 -26.09 -8.63 11.60
C THR A 7 -25.69 -7.23 11.13
N VAL A 8 -26.12 -6.82 9.94
CA VAL A 8 -25.87 -5.47 9.40
C VAL A 8 -27.19 -4.89 8.93
N VAL A 9 -27.46 -3.66 9.34
CA VAL A 9 -28.61 -2.85 8.91
C VAL A 9 -28.10 -1.55 8.34
N VAL A 10 -28.66 -1.13 7.21
CA VAL A 10 -28.44 0.21 6.63
C VAL A 10 -29.71 1.01 6.85
N GLU A 11 -29.65 2.05 7.65
CA GLU A 11 -30.80 2.93 7.88
C GLU A 11 -31.06 3.83 6.66
N PRO A 12 -32.30 4.34 6.49
CA PRO A 12 -32.62 5.30 5.43
C PRO A 12 -31.77 6.58 5.47
N SER A 13 -31.20 6.92 6.64
CA SER A 13 -30.27 8.03 6.85
C SER A 13 -28.89 7.80 6.22
N GLY A 14 -28.60 6.57 5.75
CA GLY A 14 -27.28 6.13 5.32
C GLY A 14 -26.37 5.69 6.48
N GLU A 15 -26.89 5.63 7.71
CA GLU A 15 -26.17 5.10 8.87
C GLU A 15 -26.12 3.56 8.82
N LEU A 16 -24.92 3.02 9.00
CA LEU A 16 -24.67 1.60 9.15
C LEU A 16 -24.70 1.22 10.62
N ILE A 17 -25.45 0.16 10.92
CA ILE A 17 -25.48 -0.47 12.24
C ILE A 17 -25.07 -1.94 12.08
N CYS A 18 -23.98 -2.32 12.71
CA CYS A 18 -23.50 -3.70 12.75
C CYS A 18 -23.60 -4.26 14.18
N GLY A 19 -24.46 -5.25 14.35
CA GLY A 19 -24.60 -6.00 15.59
C GLY A 19 -23.77 -7.28 15.54
N VAL A 20 -23.05 -7.58 16.62
CA VAL A 20 -22.37 -8.85 16.85
C VAL A 20 -22.85 -9.43 18.17
N ARG A 21 -23.14 -10.73 18.21
CA ARG A 21 -23.45 -11.45 19.45
C ARG A 21 -22.51 -12.63 19.62
N SER A 22 -21.94 -12.79 20.81
CA SER A 22 -21.15 -13.98 21.14
C SER A 22 -22.06 -15.20 21.38
N PRO A 23 -21.53 -16.44 21.27
CA PRO A 23 -22.24 -17.65 21.70
C PRO A 23 -22.82 -17.59 23.12
N LYS A 24 -22.16 -16.89 24.05
CA LYS A 24 -22.65 -16.64 25.42
C LYS A 24 -23.61 -15.44 25.52
N GLY A 25 -23.99 -14.83 24.39
CA GLY A 25 -24.98 -13.76 24.32
C GLY A 25 -24.43 -12.35 24.56
N ARG A 26 -23.10 -12.17 24.65
CA ARG A 26 -22.50 -10.84 24.84
C ARG A 26 -22.75 -9.97 23.60
N PRO A 27 -23.28 -8.74 23.77
CA PRO A 27 -23.57 -7.85 22.64
C PRO A 27 -22.38 -6.97 22.28
N LEU A 28 -22.21 -6.69 21.00
CA LEU A 28 -21.39 -5.62 20.44
C LEU A 28 -22.20 -4.93 19.34
N GLU A 29 -22.23 -3.62 19.35
CA GLU A 29 -22.89 -2.78 18.35
C GLU A 29 -21.89 -1.75 17.84
N LEU A 30 -21.78 -1.66 16.52
CA LEU A 30 -20.97 -0.69 15.81
C LEU A 30 -21.88 0.19 14.97
N SER A 31 -21.73 1.51 15.05
CA SER A 31 -22.50 2.44 14.22
C SER A 31 -21.66 3.53 13.56
N GLY A 32 -22.08 4.00 12.39
CA GLY A 32 -21.40 5.09 11.66
C GLY A 32 -21.77 5.12 10.18
N ARG A 33 -21.06 5.89 9.38
CA ARG A 33 -21.21 5.94 7.91
C ARG A 33 -20.10 5.15 7.23
N ALA A 34 -20.34 4.68 5.99
CA ALA A 34 -19.31 3.98 5.22
C ALA A 34 -18.00 4.78 5.04
N ALA A 35 -18.09 6.10 5.00
CA ALA A 35 -16.95 7.00 4.90
C ALA A 35 -16.15 7.14 6.20
N ASP A 36 -16.72 6.79 7.35
CA ASP A 36 -16.06 6.93 8.65
C ASP A 36 -14.97 5.88 8.79
N ILE A 37 -13.76 6.30 9.18
CA ILE A 37 -12.62 5.40 9.35
C ILE A 37 -12.93 4.40 10.48
N GLU A 38 -13.39 4.91 11.62
CA GLU A 38 -13.72 4.14 12.83
C GLU A 38 -15.21 4.22 13.14
N PRO A 39 -15.83 3.13 13.60
CA PRO A 39 -17.21 3.15 14.07
C PRO A 39 -17.30 3.70 15.50
N ARG A 40 -18.50 4.12 15.89
CA ARG A 40 -18.89 4.22 17.30
C ARG A 40 -19.12 2.82 17.84
N VAL A 41 -18.54 2.51 19.00
CA VAL A 41 -18.54 1.17 19.60
C VAL A 41 -19.35 1.17 20.89
N ARG A 42 -20.28 0.22 21.06
CA ARG A 42 -21.06 0.01 22.28
C ARG A 42 -21.27 -1.49 22.54
N GLY A 43 -21.34 -1.90 23.81
CA GLY A 43 -21.60 -3.30 24.15
C GLY A 43 -20.79 -3.80 25.34
N ASP A 44 -20.55 -5.11 25.37
CA ASP A 44 -19.72 -5.79 26.37
C ASP A 44 -18.25 -5.41 26.21
N ASN A 45 -17.58 -5.05 27.31
CA ASN A 45 -16.19 -4.58 27.29
C ASN A 45 -15.24 -5.58 26.63
N MET A 46 -15.41 -6.89 26.83
CA MET A 46 -14.52 -7.90 26.22
C MET A 46 -14.61 -7.91 24.69
N LEU A 47 -15.76 -7.53 24.13
CA LEU A 47 -15.95 -7.42 22.69
C LEU A 47 -15.52 -6.03 22.18
N CYS A 48 -15.85 -4.97 22.91
CA CYS A 48 -15.52 -3.59 22.55
C CYS A 48 -14.00 -3.35 22.54
N ASP A 49 -13.27 -3.91 23.50
CA ASP A 49 -11.83 -3.70 23.66
C ASP A 49 -11.01 -4.56 22.68
N ASN A 50 -11.64 -5.45 21.92
CA ASN A 50 -10.96 -6.29 20.93
C ASN A 50 -10.90 -5.57 19.57
N GLU A 51 -9.79 -4.87 19.30
CA GLU A 51 -9.60 -4.10 18.05
C GLU A 51 -9.78 -4.96 16.79
N ALA A 52 -9.23 -6.18 16.76
CA ALA A 52 -9.39 -7.08 15.62
C ALA A 52 -10.86 -7.44 15.36
N LEU A 53 -11.67 -7.65 16.40
CA LEU A 53 -13.10 -7.90 16.27
C LEU A 53 -13.83 -6.68 15.71
N VAL A 54 -13.62 -5.51 16.30
CA VAL A 54 -14.25 -4.24 15.91
C VAL A 54 -13.92 -3.92 14.45
N ASN A 55 -12.65 -3.99 14.07
CA ASN A 55 -12.19 -3.69 12.72
C ASN A 55 -12.77 -4.67 11.68
N ASN A 56 -12.78 -5.98 11.97
CA ASN A 56 -13.34 -6.97 11.05
C ASN A 56 -14.87 -6.88 10.95
N ALA A 57 -15.58 -6.58 12.04
CA ALA A 57 -17.03 -6.40 12.01
C ALA A 57 -17.41 -5.13 11.25
N TRP A 58 -16.69 -4.03 11.45
CA TRP A 58 -16.92 -2.79 10.71
C TRP A 58 -16.64 -2.93 9.22
N ALA A 59 -15.57 -3.64 8.86
CA ALA A 59 -15.28 -3.97 7.47
C ALA A 59 -16.37 -4.82 6.82
N ALA A 60 -16.85 -5.85 7.53
CA ALA A 60 -17.98 -6.65 7.06
C ALA A 60 -19.21 -5.77 6.80
N ALA A 61 -19.49 -4.80 7.67
CA ALA A 61 -20.60 -3.87 7.48
C ALA A 61 -20.44 -3.00 6.22
N LYS A 62 -19.24 -2.45 5.98
CA LYS A 62 -18.93 -1.66 4.79
C LYS A 62 -19.03 -2.47 3.49
N PHE A 63 -18.47 -3.68 3.47
CA PHE A 63 -18.59 -4.55 2.29
C PHE A 63 -20.02 -5.01 2.05
N PHE A 64 -20.82 -5.20 3.10
CA PHE A 64 -22.24 -5.51 2.97
C PHE A 64 -23.03 -4.36 2.34
N GLN A 65 -22.78 -3.11 2.75
CA GLN A 65 -23.39 -1.95 2.10
C GLN A 65 -22.98 -1.83 0.64
N ALA A 66 -21.67 -1.95 0.37
CA ALA A 66 -21.14 -1.80 -0.97
C ALA A 66 -21.65 -2.90 -1.93
N GLU A 67 -21.95 -4.10 -1.43
CA GLU A 67 -22.60 -5.17 -2.20
C GLU A 67 -24.07 -4.85 -2.54
N ALA A 68 -24.76 -4.12 -1.67
CA ALA A 68 -26.17 -3.75 -1.85
C ALA A 68 -26.36 -2.61 -2.87
N GLU A 69 -25.30 -1.88 -3.20
CA GLU A 69 -25.31 -0.86 -4.26
C GLU A 69 -25.25 -1.49 -5.66
N GLU A 70 -25.75 -0.79 -6.69
CA GLU A 70 -25.76 -1.27 -8.08
C GLU A 70 -24.33 -1.25 -8.67
N ILE A 71 -23.59 -2.34 -8.45
CA ILE A 71 -22.20 -2.52 -8.86
C ILE A 71 -22.03 -3.63 -9.91
N ASP A 72 -20.92 -3.58 -10.65
CA ASP A 72 -20.52 -4.60 -11.64
C ASP A 72 -20.45 -6.03 -11.04
N GLU A 73 -20.83 -7.05 -11.81
CA GLU A 73 -20.88 -8.46 -11.39
C GLU A 73 -19.55 -8.99 -10.84
N LYS A 74 -18.42 -8.63 -11.47
CA LYS A 74 -17.10 -9.06 -11.00
C LYS A 74 -16.74 -8.39 -9.68
N LEU A 75 -17.11 -7.11 -9.55
CA LEU A 75 -16.90 -6.35 -8.33
C LEU A 75 -17.67 -6.92 -7.15
N LYS A 76 -18.94 -7.28 -7.40
CA LYS A 76 -19.81 -7.92 -6.42
C LYS A 76 -19.22 -9.23 -5.91
N SER A 77 -18.63 -10.04 -6.80
CA SER A 77 -17.96 -11.28 -6.44
C SER A 77 -16.76 -11.06 -5.50
N ASP A 78 -15.94 -10.04 -5.77
CA ASP A 78 -14.80 -9.70 -4.91
C ASP A 78 -15.28 -9.19 -3.53
N TYR A 79 -16.35 -8.41 -3.46
CA TYR A 79 -16.93 -7.93 -2.19
C TYR A 79 -17.50 -9.07 -1.36
N LEU A 80 -18.26 -9.95 -2.00
CA LEU A 80 -18.79 -11.16 -1.36
C LEU A 80 -17.69 -12.01 -0.74
N LYS A 81 -16.54 -12.12 -1.42
CA LYS A 81 -15.37 -12.83 -0.92
C LYS A 81 -14.78 -12.15 0.32
N GLN A 82 -14.64 -10.82 0.32
CA GLN A 82 -14.16 -10.06 1.48
C GLN A 82 -15.14 -10.16 2.66
N LEU A 83 -16.43 -9.91 2.40
CA LEU A 83 -17.50 -10.00 3.38
C LEU A 83 -17.52 -11.36 4.07
N LYS A 84 -17.48 -12.45 3.30
CA LYS A 84 -17.43 -13.82 3.83
C LYS A 84 -16.22 -14.03 4.72
N SER A 85 -15.08 -13.49 4.34
CA SER A 85 -13.84 -13.64 5.10
C SER A 85 -13.85 -12.86 6.41
N HIS A 86 -14.38 -11.64 6.41
CA HIS A 86 -14.55 -10.85 7.63
C HIS A 86 -15.57 -11.49 8.57
N LYS A 87 -16.72 -11.95 8.06
CA LYS A 87 -17.71 -12.68 8.86
C LYS A 87 -17.12 -13.93 9.52
N ALA A 88 -16.28 -14.68 8.81
CA ALA A 88 -15.59 -15.84 9.36
C ALA A 88 -14.59 -15.45 10.48
N THR A 89 -13.87 -14.35 10.29
CA THR A 89 -12.91 -13.83 11.29
C THR A 89 -13.64 -13.34 12.54
N VAL A 90 -14.71 -12.55 12.39
CA VAL A 90 -15.58 -12.10 13.49
C VAL A 90 -16.12 -13.30 14.27
N THR A 91 -16.68 -14.28 13.56
CA THR A 91 -17.21 -15.51 14.17
C THR A 91 -16.14 -16.24 14.98
N THR A 92 -14.92 -16.31 14.44
CA THR A 92 -13.79 -16.95 15.11
C THR A 92 -13.41 -16.20 16.39
N ILE A 93 -13.17 -14.88 16.29
CA ILE A 93 -12.74 -14.06 17.43
C ILE A 93 -13.80 -14.04 18.53
N VAL A 94 -15.07 -13.80 18.19
CA VAL A 94 -16.16 -13.73 19.18
C VAL A 94 -16.32 -15.06 19.94
N THR A 95 -16.13 -16.19 19.24
CA THR A 95 -16.16 -17.52 19.86
C THR A 95 -14.95 -17.76 20.77
N LEU A 96 -13.78 -17.23 20.42
CA LEU A 96 -12.57 -17.34 21.23
C LEU A 96 -12.65 -16.48 22.50
N ILE A 97 -13.23 -15.28 22.42
CA ILE A 97 -13.41 -14.38 23.57
C ILE A 97 -14.21 -15.07 24.68
N ASP A 98 -15.29 -15.79 24.33
CA ASP A 98 -16.11 -16.51 25.30
C ASP A 98 -15.37 -17.63 26.04
N GLY A 99 -14.26 -18.11 25.48
CA GLY A 99 -13.42 -19.15 26.07
C GLY A 99 -12.16 -18.62 26.77
N LEU A 100 -11.99 -17.32 26.95
CA LEU A 100 -10.80 -16.77 27.59
C LEU A 100 -10.64 -17.29 29.02
N THR A 101 -9.38 -17.55 29.39
CA THR A 101 -8.95 -17.99 30.71
C THR A 101 -8.01 -16.96 31.33
N ASP A 102 -7.66 -17.11 32.61
CA ASP A 102 -6.70 -16.22 33.26
C ASP A 102 -5.22 -16.57 32.95
N ILE A 103 -4.97 -17.62 32.18
CA ILE A 103 -3.62 -18.03 31.81
C ILE A 103 -3.11 -17.10 30.71
N THR A 104 -2.00 -16.41 30.96
CA THR A 104 -1.34 -15.53 29.99
C THR A 104 0.03 -16.07 29.59
N ARG A 105 0.50 -15.61 28.44
CA ARG A 105 1.85 -15.83 27.92
C ARG A 105 2.35 -14.53 27.31
N GLU A 106 3.55 -14.11 27.67
CA GLU A 106 4.20 -12.96 27.05
C GLU A 106 4.94 -13.35 25.77
N GLY A 107 4.97 -12.42 24.81
CA GLY A 107 5.78 -12.57 23.61
C GLY A 107 5.44 -11.52 22.56
N TRP A 108 6.26 -11.47 21.50
CA TRP A 108 5.98 -10.64 20.34
C TRP A 108 4.81 -11.16 19.53
N CYS A 109 3.82 -10.31 19.28
CA CYS A 109 2.68 -10.64 18.46
C CYS A 109 3.01 -10.43 16.97
N SER A 110 2.89 -11.47 16.14
CA SER A 110 3.05 -11.33 14.68
C SER A 110 1.87 -10.61 13.99
N GLY A 111 0.84 -10.22 14.74
CA GLY A 111 -0.29 -9.44 14.25
C GLY A 111 -0.06 -7.94 14.39
N CYS A 112 0.27 -7.47 15.60
CA CYS A 112 0.51 -6.03 15.83
C CYS A 112 1.98 -5.63 15.98
N TYR A 113 2.90 -6.59 16.00
CA TYR A 113 4.34 -6.38 16.23
C TYR A 113 4.68 -5.74 17.57
N ASN A 114 3.78 -5.79 18.55
CA ASN A 114 4.04 -5.38 19.93
C ASN A 114 4.41 -6.58 20.80
N TYR A 115 5.30 -6.34 21.78
CA TYR A 115 5.53 -7.27 22.88
C TYR A 115 4.44 -7.08 23.91
N THR A 116 3.62 -8.10 24.11
CA THR A 116 2.44 -7.99 24.98
C THR A 116 2.06 -9.35 25.55
N SER A 117 1.09 -9.33 26.46
CA SER A 117 0.47 -10.54 26.98
C SER A 117 -0.54 -11.12 25.99
N HIS A 118 -0.59 -12.44 25.96
CA HIS A 118 -1.51 -13.22 25.15
C HIS A 118 -2.31 -14.13 26.07
N ARG A 119 -3.63 -13.97 26.08
CA ARG A 119 -4.51 -14.69 27.00
C ARG A 119 -5.01 -15.98 26.37
N GLN A 120 -4.84 -17.10 27.07
CA GLN A 120 -5.18 -18.42 26.57
C GLN A 120 -6.70 -18.61 26.48
N VAL A 121 -7.13 -19.33 25.45
CA VAL A 121 -8.52 -19.75 25.26
C VAL A 121 -8.67 -21.23 25.65
N ALA A 122 -9.60 -21.53 26.57
CA ALA A 122 -9.98 -22.88 26.95
C ALA A 122 -10.65 -23.60 25.78
N ARG A 123 -10.16 -24.79 25.45
CA ARG A 123 -10.73 -25.67 24.41
C ARG A 123 -10.57 -27.13 24.79
N GLU A 124 -11.59 -27.93 24.51
CA GLU A 124 -11.63 -29.37 24.82
C GLU A 124 -10.72 -30.19 23.89
N SER A 125 -10.42 -29.72 22.68
CA SER A 125 -9.72 -30.49 21.64
C SER A 125 -8.96 -29.61 20.66
N ALA A 126 -7.72 -29.23 21.01
CA ALA A 126 -6.81 -28.57 20.09
C ALA A 126 -5.38 -29.11 20.27
N SER A 127 -4.74 -29.52 19.16
CA SER A 127 -3.34 -29.97 19.16
C SER A 127 -2.36 -28.88 19.60
N PHE A 128 -2.78 -27.61 19.56
CA PHE A 128 -1.99 -26.45 19.98
C PHE A 128 -2.85 -25.47 20.78
N ARG A 129 -2.23 -24.83 21.79
CA ARG A 129 -2.87 -23.78 22.59
C ARG A 129 -3.07 -22.52 21.73
N VAL A 130 -4.29 -21.99 21.77
CA VAL A 130 -4.67 -20.73 21.11
C VAL A 130 -4.80 -19.64 22.15
N TYR A 131 -4.38 -18.44 21.77
CA TYR A 131 -4.40 -17.26 22.62
C TYR A 131 -5.02 -16.09 21.84
N LEU A 132 -5.56 -15.11 22.54
CA LEU A 132 -5.85 -13.79 21.97
C LEU A 132 -4.77 -12.80 22.45
N CYS A 133 -4.22 -12.04 21.52
CA CYS A 133 -3.34 -10.92 21.84
C CYS A 133 -4.12 -9.88 22.65
N GLU A 134 -3.63 -9.45 23.81
CA GLU A 134 -4.34 -8.45 24.61
C GLU A 134 -4.24 -7.03 24.05
N TYR A 135 -3.25 -6.76 23.19
CA TYR A 135 -3.11 -5.46 22.53
C TYR A 135 -4.07 -5.30 21.34
N CYS A 136 -4.00 -6.21 20.36
CA CYS A 136 -4.76 -6.07 19.10
C CYS A 136 -5.95 -7.03 18.98
N GLY A 137 -6.15 -7.94 19.93
CA GLY A 137 -7.24 -8.90 19.89
C GLY A 137 -7.08 -10.05 18.88
N SER A 138 -6.00 -10.07 18.09
CA SER A 138 -5.78 -11.10 17.07
C SER A 138 -5.60 -12.50 17.68
N PRO A 139 -6.17 -13.55 17.07
CA PRO A 139 -5.88 -14.92 17.46
C PRO A 139 -4.44 -15.31 17.13
N THR A 140 -3.79 -15.91 18.12
CA THR A 140 -2.37 -16.26 18.07
C THR A 140 -2.10 -17.64 18.66
N MET A 141 -0.92 -18.17 18.35
CA MET A 141 -0.39 -19.39 18.95
C MET A 141 1.13 -19.28 19.07
N GLY A 142 1.73 -20.06 19.97
CA GLY A 142 3.18 -20.08 20.11
C GLY A 142 3.87 -20.45 18.79
N CYS A 143 4.97 -19.77 18.48
CA CYS A 143 5.77 -20.09 17.31
C CYS A 143 6.31 -21.52 17.38
N ALA A 144 6.22 -22.24 16.25
CA ALA A 144 6.71 -23.61 16.12
C ALA A 144 8.25 -23.73 16.09
N ALA A 145 8.97 -22.62 15.95
CA ALA A 145 10.43 -22.62 15.97
C ALA A 145 10.95 -23.01 17.35
N ARG A 146 11.96 -23.88 17.40
CA ARG A 146 12.57 -24.33 18.65
C ARG A 146 13.10 -23.12 19.44
N ASN A 147 12.79 -23.07 20.73
CA ASN A 147 13.19 -21.99 21.66
C ASN A 147 12.68 -20.59 21.26
N CYS A 148 11.70 -20.45 20.38
CA CYS A 148 11.09 -19.17 20.07
C CYS A 148 9.91 -18.89 21.02
N THR A 149 9.93 -17.74 21.67
CA THR A 149 8.87 -17.31 22.60
C THR A 149 7.77 -16.52 21.90
N SER A 150 8.04 -15.95 20.72
CA SER A 150 7.10 -15.13 19.94
C SER A 150 5.85 -15.87 19.49
N MET A 151 4.82 -15.11 19.15
CA MET A 151 3.46 -15.56 18.88
C MET A 151 3.13 -15.40 17.40
N ALA A 152 2.74 -16.49 16.73
CA ALA A 152 2.31 -16.53 15.34
C ALA A 152 0.81 -16.25 15.22
N THR A 153 0.38 -15.55 14.16
CA THR A 153 -1.04 -15.34 13.84
C THR A 153 -1.71 -16.61 13.32
N THR A 154 -3.00 -16.80 13.63
CA THR A 154 -3.77 -17.97 13.19
C THR A 154 -5.20 -17.58 12.80
N ASP A 155 -5.66 -18.03 11.63
CA ASP A 155 -6.94 -17.58 11.06
C ASP A 155 -8.15 -18.44 11.49
N SER A 156 -7.93 -19.66 12.02
CA SER A 156 -8.99 -20.67 12.16
C SER A 156 -9.38 -21.04 13.60
N GLY A 157 -8.70 -20.46 14.61
CA GLY A 157 -8.82 -20.88 16.01
C GLY A 157 -8.53 -22.37 16.27
N SER A 158 -8.20 -23.16 15.25
CA SER A 158 -8.16 -24.63 15.25
C SER A 158 -7.06 -25.16 14.33
N SER A 159 -5.92 -24.45 14.27
CA SER A 159 -4.84 -24.87 13.38
C SER A 159 -4.23 -26.17 13.91
N ARG A 160 -4.38 -27.25 13.15
CA ARG A 160 -3.66 -28.53 13.35
C ARG A 160 -2.23 -28.48 12.82
N ILE A 161 -1.82 -27.35 12.26
CA ILE A 161 -0.52 -27.18 11.59
C ILE A 161 0.31 -26.18 12.41
N PRO A 162 1.58 -26.49 12.71
CA PRO A 162 2.48 -25.55 13.36
C PRO A 162 2.60 -24.24 12.55
N LYS A 163 2.62 -23.10 13.25
CA LYS A 163 2.74 -21.77 12.64
C LYS A 163 4.03 -21.09 13.09
N PHE A 164 4.59 -20.27 12.21
CA PHE A 164 5.81 -19.49 12.46
C PHE A 164 5.46 -18.01 12.69
N CYS A 165 6.18 -17.36 13.60
CA CYS A 165 6.05 -15.93 13.86
C CYS A 165 6.60 -15.10 12.69
N GLY A 166 6.33 -13.79 12.68
CA GLY A 166 6.74 -12.86 11.64
C GLY A 166 8.24 -12.96 11.27
N GLU A 167 9.13 -13.05 12.25
CA GLU A 167 10.57 -13.26 12.00
C GLU A 167 10.86 -14.57 11.27
N HIS A 168 10.30 -15.69 11.72
CA HIS A 168 10.52 -17.00 11.09
C HIS A 168 9.75 -17.16 9.76
N ARG A 169 8.87 -16.22 9.42
CA ARG A 169 8.26 -16.08 8.08
C ARG A 169 9.04 -15.12 7.17
N HIS A 170 9.99 -14.35 7.71
CA HIS A 170 10.62 -13.18 7.08
C HIS A 170 9.60 -12.10 6.67
N ASP A 171 8.56 -11.94 7.47
CA ASP A 171 7.65 -10.79 7.33
C ASP A 171 8.34 -9.53 7.87
N ILE A 172 9.14 -9.69 8.92
CA ILE A 172 9.81 -8.63 9.67
C ILE A 172 11.25 -9.07 9.95
N PRO A 173 12.26 -8.20 9.78
CA PRO A 173 13.67 -8.50 10.03
C PRO A 173 13.96 -8.97 11.46
N SER A 174 13.51 -8.20 12.44
CA SER A 174 13.50 -8.55 13.86
C SER A 174 12.41 -7.76 14.58
N PHE A 175 11.74 -8.37 15.56
CA PHE A 175 10.77 -7.68 16.40
C PHE A 175 11.45 -6.64 17.30
N GLU A 176 12.57 -7.01 17.91
CA GLU A 176 13.35 -6.14 18.80
C GLU A 176 13.94 -4.95 18.05
N ARG A 177 14.47 -5.18 16.85
CA ARG A 177 15.12 -4.16 16.02
C ARG A 177 14.17 -3.40 15.09
N ALA A 178 12.88 -3.66 15.19
CA ALA A 178 11.91 -3.12 14.25
C ALA A 178 11.81 -1.59 14.31
N SER A 179 12.18 -1.02 15.44
CA SER A 179 12.22 0.44 15.68
C SER A 179 13.64 1.01 15.70
N ASP A 180 14.65 0.21 15.31
CA ASP A 180 16.04 0.69 15.22
C ASP A 180 16.13 1.82 14.20
N THR A 181 16.98 2.79 14.50
CA THR A 181 17.32 3.89 13.60
C THR A 181 18.70 3.69 12.98
N ILE A 182 18.91 4.33 11.84
CA ILE A 182 20.20 4.41 11.15
C ILE A 182 20.67 5.87 11.08
N PRO A 183 21.98 6.14 11.15
CA PRO A 183 22.49 7.51 11.06
C PRO A 183 22.11 8.21 9.75
N THR A 184 22.14 7.46 8.64
CA THR A 184 21.81 7.96 7.30
C THR A 184 21.15 6.89 6.45
N LEU A 185 20.42 7.30 5.40
CA LEU A 185 19.79 6.38 4.44
C LEU A 185 20.76 5.39 3.78
N HIS A 186 22.08 5.69 3.75
CA HIS A 186 23.08 4.77 3.22
C HIS A 186 23.07 3.41 3.96
N GLY A 187 22.79 3.42 5.27
CA GLY A 187 22.80 2.24 6.12
C GLY A 187 21.53 1.40 6.06
N TYR A 188 20.56 1.70 5.18
CA TYR A 188 19.21 1.12 5.25
C TYR A 188 19.16 -0.41 5.18
N ARG A 189 20.16 -1.05 4.56
CA ARG A 189 20.24 -2.50 4.44
C ARG A 189 20.33 -3.19 5.81
N SER A 190 20.97 -2.58 6.79
CA SER A 190 21.06 -3.11 8.17
C SER A 190 19.68 -3.26 8.84
N LEU A 191 18.71 -2.39 8.49
CA LEU A 191 17.33 -2.47 8.95
C LEU A 191 16.55 -3.63 8.33
N LEU A 192 17.09 -4.28 7.30
CA LEU A 192 16.45 -5.34 6.51
C LEU A 192 17.11 -6.71 6.68
N GLU A 193 18.18 -6.79 7.48
CA GLU A 193 18.84 -8.06 7.80
C GLU A 193 17.97 -8.88 8.76
N PHE A 194 17.69 -10.14 8.42
CA PHE A 194 16.85 -11.02 9.24
C PHE A 194 17.68 -11.74 10.30
N ASP A 195 17.27 -11.63 11.57
CA ASP A 195 17.98 -12.28 12.68
C ASP A 195 17.68 -13.78 12.78
N LYS A 196 16.56 -14.21 12.18
CA LYS A 196 16.07 -15.59 12.22
C LYS A 196 16.01 -16.21 10.82
N PRO A 197 16.15 -17.53 10.68
CA PRO A 197 15.99 -18.20 9.40
C PRO A 197 14.53 -18.23 8.95
N ASN A 198 14.30 -18.31 7.63
CA ASN A 198 12.96 -18.48 7.09
C ASN A 198 12.49 -19.94 7.21
N LEU A 199 11.83 -20.25 8.32
CA LEU A 199 11.31 -21.60 8.57
C LEU A 199 9.99 -21.85 7.82
N ALA A 200 9.26 -20.79 7.44
CA ALA A 200 8.02 -20.92 6.67
C ALA A 200 8.26 -21.37 5.22
N LYS A 201 9.42 -21.01 4.63
CA LYS A 201 9.85 -21.54 3.33
C LYS A 201 10.19 -23.04 3.42
N GLY A 202 10.85 -23.46 4.51
CA GLY A 202 11.24 -24.86 4.73
C GLY A 202 10.11 -25.80 5.13
N SER A 203 9.14 -25.34 5.92
CA SER A 203 8.01 -26.16 6.38
C SER A 203 7.03 -26.58 5.28
N LYS A 204 7.08 -25.91 4.12
CA LYS A 204 6.29 -26.31 2.93
C LYS A 204 6.75 -27.65 2.34
N LEU A 205 8.00 -28.07 2.61
CA LEU A 205 8.50 -29.40 2.24
C LEU A 205 8.03 -30.49 3.21
N VAL A 206 7.59 -30.14 4.42
CA VAL A 206 7.17 -31.11 5.45
C VAL A 206 5.66 -31.35 5.43
N ALA A 207 4.87 -30.35 5.01
CA ALA A 207 3.41 -30.50 4.89
C ALA A 207 2.96 -31.35 3.68
N ALA A 208 3.82 -31.50 2.67
CA ALA A 208 3.70 -32.57 1.67
C ALA A 208 4.59 -33.72 2.18
N GLY A 209 4.01 -34.79 2.72
CA GLY A 209 4.73 -35.84 3.45
C GLY A 209 5.73 -36.65 2.63
N VAL A 210 6.85 -36.04 2.20
CA VAL A 210 7.96 -36.71 1.53
C VAL A 210 9.26 -36.23 2.16
N LEU A 211 9.72 -36.98 3.16
CA LEU A 211 11.13 -36.97 3.57
C LEU A 211 11.94 -37.75 2.54
N THR A 212 12.29 -37.13 1.42
CA THR A 212 13.47 -37.55 0.63
C THR A 212 14.16 -36.33 0.04
N ALA A 213 15.48 -36.30 0.21
CA ALA A 213 16.35 -35.31 -0.42
C ALA A 213 16.21 -35.43 -1.94
N GLY A 214 15.65 -34.40 -2.58
CA GLY A 214 15.46 -34.37 -4.03
C GLY A 214 14.66 -33.16 -4.44
N VAL A 215 15.33 -32.23 -5.13
CA VAL A 215 14.74 -31.06 -5.79
C VAL A 215 13.53 -31.49 -6.62
N LEU A 216 12.32 -31.02 -6.29
CA LEU A 216 11.20 -31.05 -7.23
C LEU A 216 10.35 -29.77 -7.17
N SER A 217 10.50 -29.05 -8.28
CA SER A 217 9.56 -28.17 -8.97
C SER A 217 8.08 -28.45 -8.75
N GLY A 218 7.28 -27.37 -8.67
CA GLY A 218 5.89 -27.39 -9.12
C GLY A 218 4.83 -27.53 -8.03
N ALA A 219 4.80 -26.63 -7.05
CA ALA A 219 3.56 -26.29 -6.35
C ALA A 219 3.36 -24.79 -6.46
N ALA A 220 2.25 -24.38 -7.06
CA ALA A 220 1.89 -23.01 -7.39
C ALA A 220 2.10 -22.07 -6.19
N PHE A 221 3.25 -21.38 -6.18
CA PHE A 221 3.43 -20.20 -5.37
C PHE A 221 2.54 -19.13 -5.95
N MET A 222 1.32 -19.04 -5.43
CA MET A 222 0.73 -17.72 -5.26
C MET A 222 1.64 -17.00 -4.27
N ALA A 223 2.72 -16.37 -4.77
CA ALA A 223 3.36 -15.28 -4.08
C ALA A 223 2.30 -14.19 -3.98
N ALA A 224 1.40 -14.34 -3.00
CA ALA A 224 0.44 -13.32 -2.66
C ALA A 224 1.29 -12.09 -2.31
N PRO A 225 1.07 -10.92 -2.95
CA PRO A 225 1.89 -9.74 -2.75
C PRO A 225 2.07 -9.46 -1.25
N ALA A 226 3.28 -9.69 -0.74
CA ALA A 226 3.55 -9.66 0.69
C ALA A 226 3.24 -8.28 1.29
N ILE A 227 3.39 -7.22 0.48
CA ILE A 227 3.05 -5.85 0.87
C ILE A 227 1.54 -5.68 1.05
N GLY A 228 0.73 -6.38 0.25
CA GLY A 228 -0.71 -6.44 0.48
C GLY A 228 -0.99 -6.96 1.88
N GLY A 229 -0.34 -8.07 2.26
CA GLY A 229 -0.51 -8.67 3.58
C GLY A 229 -0.11 -7.71 4.70
N ALA A 230 1.05 -7.07 4.54
CA ALA A 230 1.56 -6.07 5.47
C ALA A 230 0.60 -4.89 5.64
N ILE A 231 0.09 -4.34 4.54
CA ILE A 231 -0.79 -3.16 4.55
C ILE A 231 -2.20 -3.50 4.98
N GLY A 232 -2.75 -4.66 4.63
CA GLY A 232 -4.06 -5.06 5.13
C GLY A 232 -4.03 -5.37 6.62
N ASN A 233 -2.90 -5.84 7.14
CA ASN A 233 -2.69 -5.98 8.57
C ASN A 233 -2.56 -4.61 9.26
N LEU A 234 -1.79 -3.71 8.68
CA LEU A 234 -1.54 -2.37 9.22
C LEU A 234 -2.77 -1.44 9.17
N MET A 235 -3.48 -1.38 8.04
CA MET A 235 -4.60 -0.46 7.83
C MET A 235 -5.91 -0.97 8.40
N LEU A 236 -6.07 -2.29 8.44
CA LEU A 236 -7.37 -2.89 8.65
C LEU A 236 -7.37 -3.97 9.74
N GLY A 237 -6.21 -4.26 10.36
CA GLY A 237 -6.09 -5.27 11.42
C GLY A 237 -6.31 -6.70 10.92
N TYR A 238 -6.11 -6.96 9.63
CA TYR A 238 -6.37 -8.27 9.03
C TYR A 238 -5.13 -9.16 9.03
N SER A 239 -5.32 -10.48 9.05
CA SER A 239 -4.24 -11.45 8.83
C SER A 239 -4.43 -12.24 7.54
N GLY A 240 -3.35 -12.89 7.09
CA GLY A 240 -3.39 -13.89 6.01
C GLY A 240 -3.85 -13.35 4.66
N ALA A 241 -4.66 -14.14 3.95
CA ALA A 241 -5.13 -13.81 2.61
C ALA A 241 -6.08 -12.59 2.57
N VAL A 242 -6.78 -12.32 3.68
CA VAL A 242 -7.66 -11.15 3.84
C VAL A 242 -6.83 -9.88 3.88
N ALA A 243 -5.80 -9.89 4.72
CA ALA A 243 -4.82 -8.80 4.76
C ALA A 243 -4.25 -8.58 3.37
N THR A 244 -3.87 -9.65 2.69
CA THR A 244 -3.26 -9.54 1.36
C THR A 244 -4.19 -8.90 0.35
N ASN A 245 -5.43 -9.36 0.24
CA ASN A 245 -6.37 -8.84 -0.75
C ASN A 245 -6.87 -7.44 -0.39
N ALA A 246 -7.15 -7.17 0.89
CA ALA A 246 -7.62 -5.86 1.30
C ALA A 246 -6.51 -4.81 1.27
N GLY A 247 -5.29 -5.15 1.71
CA GLY A 247 -4.13 -4.29 1.56
C GLY A 247 -3.74 -4.08 0.09
N LEU A 248 -3.95 -5.06 -0.78
CA LEU A 248 -3.85 -4.87 -2.23
C LEU A 248 -4.95 -3.97 -2.81
N ALA A 249 -6.18 -4.07 -2.34
CA ALA A 249 -7.27 -3.18 -2.76
C ALA A 249 -7.00 -1.73 -2.34
N VAL A 250 -6.46 -1.57 -1.14
CA VAL A 250 -6.03 -0.31 -0.53
C VAL A 250 -4.81 0.28 -1.26
N LEU A 251 -3.78 -0.52 -1.55
CA LEU A 251 -2.62 -0.12 -2.37
C LEU A 251 -2.94 0.12 -3.84
N GLY A 252 -3.88 -0.63 -4.38
CA GLY A 252 -4.25 -0.61 -5.79
C GLY A 252 -4.99 0.65 -6.20
N GLY A 253 -5.32 1.54 -5.25
CA GLY A 253 -6.17 2.70 -5.50
C GLY A 253 -7.43 2.27 -6.22
N GLY A 254 -8.08 1.22 -5.70
CA GLY A 254 -9.23 0.58 -6.34
C GLY A 254 -10.15 1.65 -6.89
N SER A 255 -10.39 1.60 -8.20
CA SER A 255 -11.44 2.41 -8.79
C SER A 255 -12.72 2.20 -7.99
N VAL A 256 -13.63 3.16 -8.04
CA VAL A 256 -14.98 3.00 -7.46
C VAL A 256 -15.63 1.66 -7.91
N ALA A 257 -15.18 1.12 -9.05
CA ALA A 257 -15.55 -0.18 -9.60
C ALA A 257 -14.74 -1.41 -9.09
N ALA A 258 -13.87 -1.27 -8.07
CA ALA A 258 -13.03 -2.33 -7.48
C ALA A 258 -13.12 -2.42 -5.93
N GLY A 259 -13.94 -1.58 -5.27
CA GLY A 259 -14.12 -1.56 -3.80
C GLY A 259 -13.01 -0.97 -3.02
N GLY A 260 -12.02 -0.41 -3.70
CA GLY A 260 -11.23 0.64 -3.11
C GLY A 260 -12.08 1.90 -3.03
N LEU A 261 -11.86 2.68 -1.98
CA LEU A 261 -12.47 3.99 -1.75
C LEU A 261 -12.06 5.05 -2.80
N GLY A 262 -11.79 4.67 -4.06
CA GLY A 262 -11.23 5.56 -5.08
C GLY A 262 -9.95 6.24 -4.57
N MET A 263 -9.78 7.51 -4.91
CA MET A 263 -8.68 8.33 -4.41
C MET A 263 -8.68 8.51 -2.88
N ALA A 264 -9.81 8.28 -2.20
CA ALA A 264 -9.87 8.31 -0.74
C ALA A 264 -9.20 7.07 -0.10
N GLY A 265 -9.09 5.95 -0.84
CA GLY A 265 -8.36 4.76 -0.39
C GLY A 265 -6.85 4.99 -0.34
N GLY A 266 -6.30 5.66 -1.35
CA GLY A 266 -4.88 6.01 -1.39
C GLY A 266 -4.48 6.99 -0.28
N THR A 267 -5.33 7.96 0.06
CA THR A 267 -5.09 8.86 1.20
C THR A 267 -5.27 8.17 2.55
N ALA A 268 -6.12 7.15 2.64
CA ALA A 268 -6.27 6.34 3.85
C ALA A 268 -5.01 5.49 4.14
N VAL A 269 -4.38 4.90 3.10
CA VAL A 269 -3.06 4.24 3.22
C VAL A 269 -2.08 5.16 3.92
N VAL A 270 -1.91 6.35 3.34
CA VAL A 270 -0.91 7.33 3.73
C VAL A 270 -1.18 7.86 5.15
N ALA A 271 -2.45 8.09 5.50
CA ALA A 271 -2.85 8.58 6.82
C ALA A 271 -2.53 7.60 7.95
N ALA A 272 -2.87 6.32 7.78
CA ALA A 272 -2.67 5.34 8.85
C ALA A 272 -1.25 4.75 8.90
N MET A 273 -0.43 4.96 7.85
CA MET A 273 0.92 4.40 7.82
C MET A 273 1.91 5.21 8.66
N GLY A 274 1.72 6.53 8.78
CA GLY A 274 2.61 7.43 9.53
C GLY A 274 2.83 7.03 10.97
N ALA A 275 1.76 6.82 11.74
CA ALA A 275 1.86 6.51 13.16
C ALA A 275 2.71 5.27 13.48
N ALA A 276 2.99 4.44 12.47
CA ALA A 276 3.66 3.16 12.55
C ALA A 276 4.96 3.07 11.75
N LEU A 277 5.40 4.13 11.04
CA LEU A 277 6.54 4.07 10.11
C LEU A 277 7.85 3.70 10.81
N GLY A 278 8.07 4.19 12.02
CA GLY A 278 9.24 3.88 12.86
C GLY A 278 9.07 2.64 13.75
N ALA A 279 8.01 1.86 13.61
CA ALA A 279 7.71 0.71 14.46
C ALA A 279 7.67 -0.61 13.65
N GLY A 280 7.40 -1.73 14.32
CA GLY A 280 7.42 -3.06 13.68
C GLY A 280 6.48 -3.23 12.49
N LEU A 281 5.39 -2.47 12.47
CA LEU A 281 4.47 -2.38 11.34
C LEU A 281 5.11 -1.72 10.09
N GLY A 282 5.76 -0.56 10.25
CA GLY A 282 6.48 0.10 9.17
C GLY A 282 7.68 -0.72 8.67
N ALA A 283 8.37 -1.41 9.58
CA ALA A 283 9.43 -2.36 9.27
C ALA A 283 8.92 -3.55 8.44
N ASN A 284 7.73 -4.07 8.74
CA ASN A 284 7.10 -5.14 7.97
C ASN A 284 6.71 -4.70 6.55
N VAL A 285 6.12 -3.50 6.38
CA VAL A 285 5.77 -3.00 5.03
C VAL A 285 7.01 -2.75 4.18
N THR A 286 8.04 -2.14 4.77
CA THR A 286 9.33 -1.92 4.10
C THR A 286 9.98 -3.27 3.76
N SER A 287 10.04 -4.17 4.75
CA SER A 287 10.23 -5.62 4.67
C SER A 287 9.78 -6.25 3.36
N ALA A 288 8.46 -6.29 3.26
CA ALA A 288 7.74 -6.88 2.16
C ALA A 288 8.02 -6.17 0.84
N TYR A 289 8.20 -4.85 0.84
CA TYR A 289 8.52 -4.09 -0.37
C TYR A 289 9.87 -4.48 -0.95
N VAL A 290 10.93 -4.37 -0.16
CA VAL A 290 12.29 -4.62 -0.64
C VAL A 290 12.46 -6.09 -1.01
N SER A 291 11.78 -6.99 -0.31
CA SER A 291 11.76 -8.41 -0.65
C SER A 291 11.04 -8.71 -1.98
N GLU A 292 10.01 -7.94 -2.33
CA GLU A 292 9.28 -8.09 -3.60
C GLU A 292 10.01 -7.41 -4.77
N ASP A 293 10.63 -6.26 -4.52
CA ASP A 293 11.39 -5.51 -5.50
C ASP A 293 12.90 -5.78 -5.41
N SER A 294 13.36 -6.80 -6.13
CA SER A 294 14.79 -7.09 -6.23
C SER A 294 15.63 -5.97 -6.88
N SER A 295 15.00 -4.96 -7.50
CA SER A 295 15.70 -3.80 -8.05
C SER A 295 15.71 -2.59 -7.11
N PHE A 296 15.06 -2.68 -5.95
CA PHE A 296 15.04 -1.58 -5.02
C PHE A 296 16.43 -1.35 -4.41
N ASP A 297 16.94 -0.15 -4.59
CA ASP A 297 18.22 0.29 -4.03
C ASP A 297 18.18 1.77 -3.65
N ILE A 298 18.96 2.13 -2.63
CA ILE A 298 19.22 3.53 -2.28
C ILE A 298 20.73 3.71 -2.24
N GLU A 299 21.25 4.36 -3.27
CA GLU A 299 22.69 4.61 -3.41
C GLU A 299 23.01 6.03 -2.92
N ASN A 300 24.02 6.14 -2.08
CA ASN A 300 24.58 7.44 -1.70
C ASN A 300 25.59 7.86 -2.76
N ILE A 301 25.22 8.80 -3.62
CA ILE A 301 26.08 9.27 -4.71
C ILE A 301 27.02 10.36 -4.22
N ILE A 302 26.52 11.27 -3.40
CA ILE A 302 27.29 12.39 -2.85
C ILE A 302 27.17 12.34 -1.32
N PRO A 303 28.26 12.20 -0.55
CA PRO A 303 28.22 12.11 0.91
C PRO A 303 27.75 13.40 1.61
N GLY A 304 27.87 14.55 0.92
CA GLY A 304 27.57 15.86 1.48
C GLY A 304 28.62 16.37 2.48
N SER A 305 28.45 17.61 2.91
CA SER A 305 29.29 18.30 3.91
C SER A 305 28.46 19.00 5.00
N GLY A 306 27.23 18.53 5.23
CA GLY A 306 26.36 19.00 6.33
C GLY A 306 25.04 19.66 5.89
N GLY A 307 24.71 19.68 4.59
CA GLY A 307 23.40 20.14 4.11
C GLY A 307 22.26 19.13 4.33
N THR A 308 21.01 19.56 4.11
CA THR A 308 19.83 18.70 4.19
C THR A 308 19.92 17.56 3.16
N PRO A 309 19.83 16.29 3.55
CA PRO A 309 19.84 15.16 2.62
C PRO A 309 18.82 15.29 1.48
N VAL A 310 19.27 15.09 0.25
CA VAL A 310 18.44 15.12 -0.97
C VAL A 310 18.21 13.70 -1.45
N VAL A 311 16.96 13.32 -1.69
CA VAL A 311 16.59 12.00 -2.23
C VAL A 311 15.96 12.16 -3.60
N ILE A 312 16.49 11.42 -4.58
CA ILE A 312 16.08 11.50 -5.98
C ILE A 312 15.43 10.18 -6.40
N ALA A 313 14.19 10.22 -6.90
CA ALA A 313 13.56 9.09 -7.59
C ALA A 313 13.24 9.45 -9.03
N ARG A 314 13.75 8.63 -9.95
CA ARG A 314 13.50 8.77 -11.38
C ARG A 314 12.29 7.93 -11.79
N GLY A 315 11.67 8.30 -12.91
CA GLY A 315 10.52 7.60 -13.47
C GLY A 315 10.78 7.01 -14.85
N PHE A 316 9.69 6.72 -15.53
CA PHE A 316 9.65 6.08 -16.84
C PHE A 316 10.58 6.72 -17.89
N ASN A 317 11.24 5.87 -18.70
CA ASN A 317 12.05 6.24 -19.87
C ASN A 317 13.40 6.96 -19.60
N THR A 318 13.88 6.97 -18.35
CA THR A 318 15.23 7.45 -17.98
C THR A 318 16.19 6.32 -17.56
N GLU A 319 15.74 5.06 -17.58
CA GLU A 319 16.54 3.88 -17.16
C GLU A 319 17.62 3.45 -18.16
N LYS A 320 17.49 3.79 -19.44
CA LYS A 320 18.43 3.35 -20.49
C LYS A 320 19.67 4.24 -20.62
N SER A 321 19.71 5.38 -19.93
CA SER A 321 20.89 6.24 -19.92
C SER A 321 21.57 6.19 -18.55
N PRO A 322 22.91 6.14 -18.47
CA PRO A 322 23.68 6.26 -17.22
C PRO A 322 23.55 7.65 -16.53
N ASN A 323 22.46 8.38 -16.82
CA ASN A 323 22.25 9.79 -16.52
C ASN A 323 21.70 10.05 -15.11
N TRP A 324 22.01 9.21 -14.11
CA TRP A 324 21.86 9.66 -12.72
C TRP A 324 22.69 10.94 -12.51
N HIS A 325 23.80 11.10 -13.25
CA HIS A 325 24.64 12.29 -13.29
C HIS A 325 23.85 13.58 -13.54
N GLU A 326 22.88 13.60 -14.47
CA GLU A 326 22.11 14.83 -14.76
C GLU A 326 21.19 15.18 -13.59
N ALA A 327 20.53 14.19 -13.00
CA ALA A 327 19.67 14.40 -11.83
C ALA A 327 20.47 14.83 -10.59
N VAL A 328 21.65 14.23 -10.38
CA VAL A 328 22.57 14.57 -9.29
C VAL A 328 23.18 15.94 -9.50
N ALA A 329 23.61 16.29 -10.72
CA ALA A 329 24.15 17.60 -11.04
C ALA A 329 23.09 18.71 -10.84
N LEU A 330 21.84 18.45 -11.24
CA LEU A 330 20.72 19.35 -10.97
C LEU A 330 20.54 19.58 -9.46
N ALA A 331 20.58 18.52 -8.66
CA ALA A 331 20.46 18.60 -7.21
C ALA A 331 21.63 19.39 -6.60
N GLN A 332 22.88 19.08 -6.98
CA GLN A 332 24.07 19.75 -6.46
C GLN A 332 24.11 21.24 -6.80
N LYS A 333 23.59 21.66 -7.96
CA LYS A 333 23.50 23.07 -8.33
C LYS A 333 22.67 23.88 -7.31
N ARG A 334 21.62 23.27 -6.74
CA ARG A 334 20.72 23.91 -5.77
C ARG A 334 21.10 23.63 -4.31
N TYR A 335 21.67 22.46 -4.05
CA TYR A 335 22.01 21.93 -2.73
C TYR A 335 23.48 21.47 -2.71
N PRO A 336 24.46 22.38 -2.83
CA PRO A 336 25.87 22.04 -3.06
C PRO A 336 26.54 21.32 -1.89
N THR A 337 26.05 21.50 -0.67
CA THR A 337 26.60 20.89 0.55
C THR A 337 25.82 19.66 1.03
N SER A 338 24.73 19.30 0.34
CA SER A 338 23.85 18.23 0.77
C SER A 338 24.34 16.85 0.34
N PRO A 339 24.13 15.81 1.17
CA PRO A 339 24.22 14.45 0.68
C PRO A 339 23.13 14.19 -0.36
N VAL A 340 23.45 13.41 -1.40
CA VAL A 340 22.51 13.09 -2.49
C VAL A 340 22.36 11.58 -2.63
N PHE A 341 21.15 11.11 -2.40
CA PHE A 341 20.74 9.71 -2.51
C PHE A 341 19.90 9.51 -3.77
N VAL A 342 20.15 8.42 -4.49
CA VAL A 342 19.35 8.02 -5.66
C VAL A 342 18.62 6.72 -5.36
N VAL A 343 17.31 6.73 -5.56
CA VAL A 343 16.44 5.56 -5.39
C VAL A 343 16.23 4.87 -6.73
N THR A 344 16.62 3.61 -6.80
CA THR A 344 16.30 2.69 -7.90
C THR A 344 15.10 1.84 -7.48
N TRP A 345 14.09 1.69 -8.35
CA TRP A 345 12.84 0.99 -8.00
C TRP A 345 12.06 0.58 -9.25
N GLY A 346 11.21 -0.46 -9.12
CA GLY A 346 10.16 -0.78 -10.10
C GLY A 346 10.65 -1.16 -11.50
N SER A 347 11.88 -1.67 -11.64
CA SER A 347 12.51 -1.87 -12.96
C SER A 347 11.72 -2.81 -13.88
N LYS A 348 10.99 -3.79 -13.34
CA LYS A 348 10.15 -4.71 -14.13
C LYS A 348 8.93 -4.01 -14.69
N GLU A 349 8.23 -3.24 -13.86
CA GLU A 349 7.03 -2.50 -14.23
C GLU A 349 7.38 -1.35 -15.18
N LEU A 350 8.46 -0.61 -14.92
CA LEU A 350 8.95 0.46 -15.80
C LEU A 350 9.41 -0.07 -17.16
N LYS A 351 10.09 -1.22 -17.21
CA LYS A 351 10.42 -1.90 -18.47
C LYS A 351 9.19 -2.40 -19.21
N THR A 352 8.20 -2.92 -18.50
CA THR A 352 6.94 -3.38 -19.12
C THR A 352 6.15 -2.19 -19.65
N LEU A 353 6.11 -1.08 -18.91
CA LEU A 353 5.58 0.19 -19.37
C LEU A 353 6.33 0.66 -20.63
N ALA A 354 7.65 0.54 -20.64
CA ALA A 354 8.49 0.91 -21.79
C ALA A 354 8.17 0.09 -23.01
N ALA A 355 8.17 -1.23 -22.85
CA ALA A 355 7.90 -2.18 -23.91
C ALA A 355 6.47 -2.02 -24.45
N PHE A 356 5.48 -1.80 -23.58
CA PHE A 356 4.10 -1.55 -23.98
C PHE A 356 4.02 -0.31 -24.88
N PHE A 357 4.69 0.77 -24.50
CA PHE A 357 4.66 1.99 -25.32
C PHE A 357 5.49 1.90 -26.59
N VAL A 358 6.68 1.28 -26.56
CA VAL A 358 7.51 1.06 -27.77
C VAL A 358 6.79 0.17 -28.78
N LYS A 359 6.17 -0.94 -28.34
CA LYS A 359 5.41 -1.83 -29.23
C LYS A 359 4.15 -1.16 -29.76
N ASN A 360 3.55 -0.28 -28.97
CA ASN A 360 2.41 0.52 -29.39
C ASN A 360 2.83 1.85 -30.04
N VAL A 361 4.07 2.06 -30.50
CA VAL A 361 4.42 3.25 -31.32
C VAL A 361 3.63 3.28 -32.64
N GLY A 362 3.14 2.12 -33.11
CA GLY A 362 2.10 2.08 -34.16
C GLY A 362 0.78 2.77 -33.78
N THR A 363 0.53 3.00 -32.48
CA THR A 363 -0.64 3.76 -31.98
C THR A 363 -0.47 5.28 -31.99
N GLN A 364 0.70 5.85 -32.30
CA GLN A 364 0.72 7.27 -32.65
C GLN A 364 -0.02 7.49 -33.98
N GLN A 365 0.21 6.60 -34.95
CA GLN A 365 -0.59 6.52 -36.18
C GLN A 365 -2.00 5.96 -35.92
N ALA A 366 -2.18 4.95 -35.06
CA ALA A 366 -3.51 4.40 -34.80
C ALA A 366 -4.40 5.29 -33.92
N MET A 367 -3.87 6.16 -33.04
CA MET A 367 -4.65 7.17 -32.32
C MET A 367 -4.97 8.38 -33.20
N GLN A 368 -4.07 8.78 -34.10
CA GLN A 368 -4.41 9.76 -35.15
C GLN A 368 -5.46 9.17 -36.12
N ALA A 369 -5.33 7.91 -36.50
CA ALA A 369 -6.30 7.22 -37.35
C ALA A 369 -7.62 6.92 -36.62
N ALA A 370 -7.61 6.63 -35.31
CA ALA A 370 -8.83 6.44 -34.51
C ALA A 370 -9.55 7.77 -34.22
N GLY A 371 -8.82 8.88 -34.08
CA GLY A 371 -9.42 10.22 -33.99
C GLY A 371 -10.13 10.64 -35.28
N VAL A 372 -9.62 10.22 -36.45
CA VAL A 372 -10.26 10.48 -37.74
C VAL A 372 -11.34 9.43 -38.06
N ALA A 373 -11.18 8.18 -37.65
CA ALA A 373 -12.19 7.13 -37.83
C ALA A 373 -13.40 7.27 -36.90
N ALA A 374 -13.23 7.86 -35.70
CA ALA A 374 -14.36 8.20 -34.83
C ALA A 374 -15.19 9.37 -35.35
N ALA A 375 -14.60 10.29 -36.12
CA ALA A 375 -15.30 11.42 -36.73
C ALA A 375 -16.01 11.06 -38.06
N HIS A 376 -15.57 10.00 -38.73
CA HIS A 376 -16.14 9.52 -40.00
C HIS A 376 -16.88 8.18 -39.91
N ALA A 377 -17.30 7.77 -38.70
CA ALA A 377 -18.31 6.72 -38.56
C ALA A 377 -19.66 7.28 -39.03
N SER A 378 -19.95 7.08 -40.31
CA SER A 378 -21.20 7.47 -40.95
C SER A 378 -22.40 7.02 -40.12
N LYS A 379 -23.43 7.89 -40.04
CA LYS A 379 -24.67 7.74 -39.27
C LYS A 379 -25.42 6.39 -39.47
N ALA A 380 -24.97 5.52 -40.38
CA ALA A 380 -25.50 4.19 -40.62
C ALA A 380 -24.96 3.10 -39.65
N ALA A 381 -23.80 3.28 -39.01
CA ALA A 381 -23.22 2.30 -38.08
C ALA A 381 -23.76 2.38 -36.64
N ALA A 382 -24.53 3.44 -36.32
CA ALA A 382 -25.10 3.65 -34.98
C ALA A 382 -26.30 2.72 -34.65
N LYS A 383 -26.83 1.98 -35.63
CA LYS A 383 -28.04 1.15 -35.47
C LYS A 383 -27.79 -0.34 -35.13
N LYS A 384 -26.52 -0.76 -34.99
CA LYS A 384 -26.12 -2.13 -34.59
C LYS A 384 -25.30 -2.16 -33.30
N LEU A 385 -25.50 -1.19 -32.40
CA LEU A 385 -24.97 -1.27 -31.03
C LEU A 385 -25.86 -2.20 -30.21
N THR A 386 -25.42 -3.46 -30.06
CA THR A 386 -25.87 -4.34 -28.98
C THR A 386 -25.53 -3.69 -27.63
N PRO A 387 -26.39 -3.81 -26.59
CA PRO A 387 -26.25 -3.09 -25.32
C PRO A 387 -25.03 -3.50 -24.45
N LEU A 388 -24.10 -4.30 -24.99
CA LEU A 388 -22.92 -4.81 -24.28
C LEU A 388 -21.60 -4.10 -24.65
N ALA A 389 -21.62 -3.12 -25.57
CA ALA A 389 -20.42 -2.40 -25.99
C ALA A 389 -19.74 -1.53 -24.90
N PRO A 390 -20.46 -0.87 -23.96
CA PRO A 390 -19.81 -0.05 -22.93
C PRO A 390 -18.95 -0.86 -21.95
N ALA A 391 -19.29 -2.13 -21.72
CA ALA A 391 -18.63 -2.99 -20.72
C ALA A 391 -17.22 -3.43 -21.15
N PHE A 392 -16.94 -3.58 -22.45
CA PHE A 392 -15.64 -4.06 -22.94
C PHE A 392 -14.52 -3.00 -22.90
N ILE A 393 -14.87 -1.71 -22.90
CA ILE A 393 -13.89 -0.61 -22.82
C ILE A 393 -13.37 -0.46 -21.38
N ALA A 394 -14.20 -0.73 -20.37
CA ALA A 394 -13.78 -0.69 -18.97
C ALA A 394 -12.81 -1.83 -18.60
N ALA A 395 -13.02 -3.04 -19.14
CA ALA A 395 -12.22 -4.22 -18.79
C ALA A 395 -10.76 -4.20 -19.30
N SER A 396 -10.49 -3.47 -20.39
CA SER A 396 -9.16 -3.34 -20.99
C SER A 396 -8.30 -2.25 -20.31
N LEU A 397 -8.92 -1.31 -19.60
CA LEU A 397 -8.23 -0.28 -18.80
C LEU A 397 -7.61 -0.83 -17.50
N VAL A 398 -8.15 -1.92 -16.95
CA VAL A 398 -7.67 -2.54 -15.69
C VAL A 398 -6.37 -3.33 -15.87
N LYS A 399 -6.03 -3.74 -17.10
CA LYS A 399 -4.76 -4.43 -17.43
C LYS A 399 -3.73 -3.49 -18.08
N ASN A 400 -3.82 -2.19 -17.82
CA ASN A 400 -2.87 -1.22 -18.35
C ASN A 400 -1.56 -1.21 -17.52
N PRO A 401 -0.38 -1.46 -18.12
CA PRO A 401 0.92 -1.35 -17.43
C PRO A 401 1.14 -0.03 -16.70
N TRP A 402 0.51 1.06 -17.16
CA TRP A 402 0.54 2.36 -16.50
C TRP A 402 -0.06 2.31 -15.09
N HIS A 403 -1.22 1.64 -14.94
CA HIS A 403 -1.87 1.51 -13.64
C HIS A 403 -1.01 0.70 -12.67
N THR A 404 -0.42 -0.40 -13.14
CA THR A 404 0.53 -1.21 -12.37
C THR A 404 1.75 -0.38 -11.93
N ALA A 405 2.31 0.44 -12.83
CA ALA A 405 3.44 1.31 -12.52
C ALA A 405 3.06 2.43 -11.53
N LYS A 406 1.84 2.99 -11.64
CA LYS A 406 1.25 3.89 -10.64
C LYS A 406 1.28 3.22 -9.26
N VAL A 407 0.64 2.06 -9.12
CA VAL A 407 0.52 1.33 -7.85
C VAL A 407 1.90 0.98 -7.29
N ARG A 408 2.85 0.65 -8.17
CA ARG A 408 4.24 0.43 -7.77
C ARG A 408 4.87 1.69 -7.18
N ALA A 409 4.70 2.86 -7.81
CA ALA A 409 5.16 4.15 -7.28
C ALA A 409 4.56 4.46 -5.89
N ASP A 410 3.25 4.18 -5.74
CA ASP A 410 2.51 3.95 -4.48
C ASP A 410 3.37 3.36 -3.37
N ARG A 411 3.66 2.08 -3.60
CA ARG A 411 4.31 1.19 -2.67
C ARG A 411 5.75 1.60 -2.41
N THR A 412 6.45 2.12 -3.43
CA THR A 412 7.81 2.66 -3.29
C THR A 412 7.83 3.85 -2.35
N GLY A 413 6.89 4.80 -2.50
CA GLY A 413 6.85 6.01 -1.67
C GLY A 413 6.62 5.69 -0.20
N VAL A 414 5.72 4.74 0.05
CA VAL A 414 5.47 4.18 1.38
C VAL A 414 6.72 3.51 1.99
N ALA A 415 7.40 2.65 1.23
CA ALA A 415 8.60 1.97 1.72
C ALA A 415 9.74 2.98 1.98
N LEU A 416 9.90 3.96 1.09
CA LEU A 416 10.87 5.04 1.25
C LEU A 416 10.58 5.88 2.50
N ALA A 417 9.31 6.21 2.77
CA ALA A 417 8.92 6.86 4.01
C ALA A 417 9.29 6.04 5.26
N GLY A 418 9.06 4.71 5.23
CA GLY A 418 9.45 3.81 6.32
C GLY A 418 10.96 3.71 6.52
N LEU A 419 11.78 3.88 5.47
CA LEU A 419 13.23 4.05 5.62
C LEU A 419 13.58 5.41 6.21
N ILE A 420 13.05 6.51 5.66
CA ILE A 420 13.34 7.88 6.11
C ILE A 420 12.95 8.07 7.58
N ALA A 421 11.79 7.57 8.00
CA ALA A 421 11.30 7.67 9.37
C ALA A 421 12.24 7.03 10.41
N ARG A 422 13.10 6.10 9.98
CA ARG A 422 14.08 5.41 10.83
C ARG A 422 15.49 5.96 10.64
N THR A 423 15.63 7.22 10.20
CA THR A 423 16.92 7.90 10.12
C THR A 423 17.08 8.95 11.21
N ASP A 424 18.32 9.25 11.59
CA ASP A 424 18.62 10.30 12.56
C ASP A 424 18.58 11.72 11.94
N ALA A 425 18.43 11.82 10.61
CA ALA A 425 18.34 13.09 9.90
C ALA A 425 17.04 13.83 10.25
N LYS A 426 17.11 15.14 10.47
CA LYS A 426 15.93 15.93 10.91
C LYS A 426 15.01 16.31 9.77
N GLU A 427 15.58 16.55 8.58
CA GLU A 427 14.87 17.05 7.41
C GLU A 427 15.39 16.38 6.13
N TYR A 428 14.54 16.31 5.11
CA TYR A 428 14.87 15.81 3.78
C TYR A 428 14.34 16.72 2.67
N VAL A 429 15.06 16.80 1.56
CA VAL A 429 14.57 17.36 0.29
C VAL A 429 14.27 16.21 -0.66
N LEU A 430 13.10 16.25 -1.30
CA LEU A 430 12.65 15.21 -2.21
C LEU A 430 12.62 15.69 -3.65
N ILE A 431 13.24 14.97 -4.57
CA ILE A 431 13.25 15.27 -6.00
C ILE A 431 12.71 14.07 -6.75
N GLY A 432 11.66 14.29 -7.55
CA GLY A 432 11.04 13.20 -8.29
C GLY A 432 10.70 13.59 -9.72
N HIS A 433 10.99 12.71 -10.67
CA HIS A 433 10.62 12.89 -12.08
C HIS A 433 9.54 11.89 -12.50
N SER A 434 8.54 12.33 -13.26
CA SER A 434 7.51 11.44 -13.80
C SER A 434 6.81 10.61 -12.71
N LEU A 435 6.80 9.28 -12.80
CA LEU A 435 6.31 8.40 -11.74
C LEU A 435 7.17 8.46 -10.45
N GLY A 436 8.45 8.82 -10.53
CA GLY A 436 9.29 9.10 -9.37
C GLY A 436 8.81 10.33 -8.59
N ALA A 437 8.17 11.30 -9.26
CA ALA A 437 7.49 12.40 -8.58
C ALA A 437 6.31 11.90 -7.73
N ARG A 438 5.61 10.86 -8.19
CA ARG A 438 4.55 10.20 -7.43
C ARG A 438 5.10 9.48 -6.20
N VAL A 439 6.26 8.82 -6.31
CA VAL A 439 6.99 8.25 -5.16
C VAL A 439 7.24 9.32 -4.09
N MET A 440 7.72 10.50 -4.48
CA MET A 440 8.04 11.60 -3.56
C MET A 440 6.81 12.22 -2.90
N VAL A 441 5.74 12.44 -3.66
CA VAL A 441 4.46 12.91 -3.10
C VAL A 441 3.95 11.94 -2.04
N THR A 442 3.91 10.64 -2.37
CA THR A 442 3.44 9.62 -1.41
C THR A 442 4.36 9.52 -0.20
N ALA A 443 5.68 9.55 -0.38
CA ALA A 443 6.62 9.52 0.74
C ALA A 443 6.41 10.70 1.69
N ALA A 444 6.26 11.92 1.16
CA ALA A 444 6.04 13.12 1.97
C ALA A 444 4.72 13.08 2.74
N GLU A 445 3.62 12.73 2.06
CA GLU A 445 2.31 12.63 2.71
C GLU A 445 2.32 11.53 3.80
N THR A 446 3.10 10.45 3.61
CA THR A 446 3.20 9.35 4.58
C THR A 446 4.09 9.72 5.77
N LEU A 447 5.19 10.43 5.55
CA LEU A 447 6.04 10.93 6.65
C LEU A 447 5.30 11.94 7.53
N LYS A 448 4.44 12.77 6.93
CA LYS A 448 3.68 13.78 7.66
C LYS A 448 2.74 13.20 8.72
N THR A 449 2.32 11.95 8.57
CA THR A 449 1.41 11.30 9.49
C THR A 449 2.14 10.71 10.71
N ASP A 450 3.48 10.71 10.71
CA ASP A 450 4.34 10.44 11.87
C ASP A 450 4.89 11.75 12.44
N LYS A 451 4.63 12.04 13.72
CA LYS A 451 5.16 13.25 14.37
C LYS A 451 6.65 13.15 14.70
N LYS A 452 7.20 11.94 14.77
CA LYS A 452 8.62 11.69 15.08
C LYS A 452 9.48 11.58 13.83
N ALA A 453 8.87 11.35 12.67
CA ALA A 453 9.61 11.21 11.42
C ALA A 453 10.28 12.53 11.00
N PRO A 454 11.35 12.44 10.19
CA PRO A 454 12.00 13.62 9.61
C PRO A 454 11.02 14.47 8.80
N LYS A 455 11.17 15.79 8.87
CA LYS A 455 10.34 16.71 8.10
C LYS A 455 10.77 16.76 6.64
N ILE A 456 9.85 17.07 5.74
CA ILE A 456 10.21 17.39 4.36
C ILE A 456 10.44 18.90 4.25
N GLU A 457 11.67 19.30 3.96
CA GLU A 457 12.05 20.71 3.80
C GLU A 457 11.38 21.28 2.55
N ALA A 458 11.63 20.66 1.40
CA ALA A 458 11.13 21.06 0.08
C ALA A 458 10.91 19.84 -0.81
N ILE A 459 10.05 19.98 -1.83
CA ILE A 459 9.85 18.96 -2.86
C ILE A 459 9.98 19.58 -4.25
N HIS A 460 10.70 18.91 -5.15
CA HIS A 460 10.81 19.26 -6.56
C HIS A 460 10.21 18.14 -7.43
N LEU A 461 9.10 18.44 -8.09
CA LEU A 461 8.37 17.54 -8.95
C LEU A 461 8.63 17.92 -10.42
N LEU A 462 9.35 17.10 -11.16
CA LEU A 462 9.70 17.35 -12.56
C LEU A 462 8.81 16.50 -13.48
N GLY A 463 7.97 17.13 -14.30
CA GLY A 463 7.07 16.41 -15.20
C GLY A 463 6.23 15.37 -14.46
N ALA A 464 5.69 15.74 -13.30
CA ALA A 464 5.03 14.82 -12.38
C ALA A 464 3.84 14.07 -13.01
N ALA A 465 3.92 12.73 -12.96
CA ALA A 465 2.84 11.83 -13.36
C ALA A 465 1.81 11.63 -12.23
N VAL A 466 1.27 12.74 -11.72
CA VAL A 466 0.25 12.77 -10.65
C VAL A 466 -0.98 13.50 -11.17
N GLY A 467 -2.17 12.96 -10.89
CA GLY A 467 -3.42 13.54 -11.37
C GLY A 467 -3.73 14.87 -10.70
N GLN A 468 -4.18 15.84 -11.48
CA GLN A 468 -4.52 17.18 -11.02
C GLN A 468 -5.73 17.19 -10.06
N ASN A 469 -6.74 16.36 -10.32
CA ASN A 469 -8.02 16.35 -9.64
C ASN A 469 -8.01 15.60 -8.29
N ARG A 470 -7.04 15.92 -7.40
CA ARG A 470 -6.95 15.37 -6.03
C ARG A 470 -6.96 16.49 -4.98
N SER A 471 -7.19 16.11 -3.72
CA SER A 471 -6.90 17.02 -2.60
C SER A 471 -5.38 17.17 -2.46
N TRP A 472 -4.93 18.43 -2.47
CA TRP A 472 -3.52 18.80 -2.29
C TRP A 472 -3.20 19.25 -0.85
N ARG A 473 -4.19 19.24 0.05
CA ARG A 473 -4.04 19.67 1.44
C ARG A 473 -2.99 18.86 2.19
N GLN A 474 -2.99 17.53 2.02
CA GLN A 474 -2.05 16.64 2.69
C GLN A 474 -0.60 16.95 2.29
N LEU A 475 -0.34 17.05 0.99
CA LEU A 475 0.97 17.44 0.49
C LEU A 475 1.38 18.84 0.95
N LYS A 476 0.44 19.80 0.91
CA LYS A 476 0.66 21.17 1.41
C LYS A 476 1.07 21.18 2.89
N ASP A 477 0.48 20.34 3.72
CA ASP A 477 0.80 20.26 5.15
C ASP A 477 2.03 19.38 5.45
N ALA A 478 2.51 18.60 4.45
CA ALA A 478 3.66 17.71 4.57
C ALA A 478 5.02 18.41 4.43
N VAL A 479 5.05 19.59 3.82
CA VAL A 479 6.29 20.30 3.47
C VAL A 479 6.45 21.57 4.30
N LYS A 480 7.66 21.81 4.79
CA LYS A 480 8.03 22.98 5.60
C LYS A 480 8.10 24.27 4.77
N THR A 481 8.70 24.19 3.59
CA THR A 481 8.84 25.33 2.67
C THR A 481 7.85 25.21 1.52
N GLN A 482 8.28 24.78 0.33
CA GLN A 482 7.48 24.75 -0.88
C GLN A 482 7.58 23.41 -1.63
N VAL A 483 6.51 23.09 -2.34
CA VAL A 483 6.49 22.09 -3.40
C VAL A 483 6.57 22.82 -4.73
N PHE A 484 7.62 22.58 -5.48
CA PHE A 484 7.78 23.12 -6.83
C PHE A 484 7.37 22.07 -7.85
N ASN A 485 6.34 22.36 -8.64
CA ASN A 485 5.93 21.52 -9.76
C ASN A 485 6.39 22.14 -11.08
N TYR A 486 7.45 21.58 -11.64
CA TYR A 486 7.97 21.96 -12.95
C TYR A 486 7.18 21.23 -14.03
N HIS A 487 6.37 21.97 -14.78
CA HIS A 487 5.47 21.41 -15.78
C HIS A 487 5.76 21.96 -17.18
N SER A 488 5.52 21.15 -18.20
CA SER A 488 5.63 21.56 -19.61
C SER A 488 4.42 21.13 -20.42
N ALA A 489 3.83 22.08 -21.14
CA ALA A 489 2.75 21.82 -22.09
C ALA A 489 3.22 20.97 -23.30
N ASN A 490 4.54 20.95 -23.54
CA ASN A 490 5.20 20.22 -24.63
C ASN A 490 5.49 18.75 -24.29
N ASP A 491 5.19 18.32 -23.06
CA ASP A 491 5.39 16.93 -22.63
C ASP A 491 4.39 15.96 -23.31
N ALA A 492 4.82 15.35 -24.41
CA ALA A 492 4.01 14.40 -25.18
C ALA A 492 3.64 13.12 -24.38
N VAL A 493 4.49 12.68 -23.45
CA VAL A 493 4.21 11.49 -22.62
C VAL A 493 3.03 11.79 -21.72
N LEU A 494 3.05 12.92 -21.02
CA LEU A 494 1.94 13.33 -20.15
C LEU A 494 0.70 13.76 -20.94
N LYS A 495 0.88 14.34 -22.14
CA LYS A 495 -0.25 14.75 -23.00
C LYS A 495 -1.03 13.56 -23.53
N TYR A 496 -0.35 12.55 -24.05
CA TYR A 496 -1.00 11.44 -24.74
C TYR A 496 -1.08 10.18 -23.89
N LEU A 497 0.04 9.70 -23.35
CA LEU A 497 0.10 8.41 -22.67
C LEU A 497 -0.57 8.44 -21.31
N TYR A 498 -0.23 9.43 -20.48
CA TYR A 498 -0.87 9.61 -19.17
C TYR A 498 -2.38 9.79 -19.34
N THR A 499 -2.79 10.72 -20.21
CA THR A 499 -4.21 11.04 -20.44
C THR A 499 -4.98 9.81 -20.91
N ALA A 500 -4.47 9.06 -21.90
CA ALA A 500 -5.12 7.84 -22.37
C ALA A 500 -5.21 6.78 -21.27
N ALA A 501 -4.11 6.56 -20.55
CA ALA A 501 -4.03 5.56 -19.49
C ALA A 501 -4.92 5.87 -18.28
N MET A 502 -5.15 7.15 -18.01
CA MET A 502 -5.91 7.64 -16.86
C MET A 502 -7.31 8.13 -17.24
N GLY A 503 -7.86 7.62 -18.35
CA GLY A 503 -9.24 7.88 -18.75
C GLY A 503 -9.57 9.36 -18.99
N GLY A 504 -8.63 10.11 -19.59
CA GLY A 504 -8.79 11.54 -19.84
C GLY A 504 -8.25 12.46 -18.74
N SER A 505 -7.75 11.90 -17.63
CA SER A 505 -7.20 12.71 -16.53
C SER A 505 -5.96 13.50 -16.96
N VAL A 506 -5.80 14.69 -16.39
CA VAL A 506 -4.64 15.56 -16.64
C VAL A 506 -3.58 15.37 -15.55
N ALA A 507 -2.32 15.26 -15.95
CA ALA A 507 -1.17 15.23 -15.05
C ALA A 507 -0.71 16.64 -14.68
N ILE A 508 -0.32 16.85 -13.42
CA ILE A 508 0.23 18.13 -12.96
C ILE A 508 1.53 18.51 -13.65
N GLY A 509 2.33 17.53 -14.09
CA GLY A 509 3.55 17.77 -14.85
C GLY A 509 3.32 18.33 -16.25
N ARG A 510 2.06 18.39 -16.71
CA ARG A 510 1.68 18.99 -17.99
C ARG A 510 1.06 20.37 -17.85
N LYS A 511 0.15 20.56 -16.90
CA LYS A 511 -0.69 21.76 -16.79
C LYS A 511 -0.52 22.53 -15.48
N GLY A 512 0.29 22.04 -14.55
CA GLY A 512 0.34 22.56 -13.19
C GLY A 512 -0.61 21.84 -12.22
N ILE A 513 -0.42 22.10 -10.94
CA ILE A 513 -1.26 21.69 -9.82
C ILE A 513 -2.57 22.48 -9.86
N GLY A 514 -2.51 23.82 -10.02
CA GLY A 514 -3.69 24.69 -10.07
C GLY A 514 -4.50 24.73 -8.76
N ALA A 515 -3.86 24.50 -7.61
CA ALA A 515 -4.50 24.56 -6.29
C ALA A 515 -4.23 25.91 -5.60
N PRO A 516 -5.16 26.41 -4.76
CA PRO A 516 -5.07 27.73 -4.14
C PRO A 516 -4.16 27.75 -2.88
N TYR A 517 -3.03 27.06 -2.93
CA TYR A 517 -2.09 26.96 -1.82
C TYR A 517 -0.77 27.64 -2.17
N GLU A 518 -0.39 28.67 -1.41
CA GLU A 518 0.80 29.49 -1.69
C GLU A 518 2.13 28.72 -1.71
N ASN A 519 2.21 27.62 -0.94
CA ASN A 519 3.39 26.77 -0.88
C ASN A 519 3.40 25.65 -1.94
N LEU A 520 2.42 25.61 -2.84
CA LEU A 520 2.44 24.75 -4.02
C LEU A 520 2.68 25.63 -5.25
N VAL A 521 3.92 25.66 -5.73
CA VAL A 521 4.38 26.59 -6.76
C VAL A 521 4.47 25.87 -8.09
N ASP A 522 3.58 26.23 -9.02
CA ASP A 522 3.68 25.81 -10.41
C ASP A 522 4.76 26.62 -11.14
N CYS A 523 5.70 25.90 -11.76
CA CYS A 523 6.77 26.45 -12.56
C CYS A 523 6.59 25.97 -14.00
N ASP A 524 6.02 26.82 -14.84
CA ASP A 524 5.95 26.55 -16.28
C ASP A 524 7.36 26.61 -16.87
N VAL A 525 7.80 25.49 -17.41
CA VAL A 525 9.11 25.32 -18.08
C VAL A 525 8.93 24.87 -19.53
N SER A 526 7.80 25.25 -20.14
CA SER A 526 7.46 24.86 -21.52
C SER A 526 8.45 25.40 -22.55
N ASP A 527 9.03 26.58 -22.31
CA ASP A 527 9.98 27.21 -23.23
C ASP A 527 11.34 26.48 -23.24
N GLU A 528 11.75 25.90 -22.11
CA GLU A 528 12.99 25.14 -22.00
C GLU A 528 12.77 23.66 -22.33
N VAL A 529 11.76 23.02 -21.73
CA VAL A 529 11.53 21.58 -21.77
C VAL A 529 10.58 21.22 -22.91
N GLY A 530 11.13 20.68 -23.98
CA GLY A 530 10.38 20.22 -25.15
C GLY A 530 9.94 18.76 -25.06
N GLY A 531 10.42 17.99 -24.08
CA GLY A 531 10.12 16.57 -23.97
C GLY A 531 10.32 15.97 -22.58
N HIS A 532 9.67 14.82 -22.35
CA HIS A 532 9.56 14.18 -21.02
C HIS A 532 10.90 13.81 -20.37
N SER A 533 11.94 13.52 -21.17
CA SER A 533 13.27 13.14 -20.67
C SER A 533 14.20 14.35 -20.45
N GLU A 534 13.79 15.56 -20.79
CA GLU A 534 14.69 16.72 -20.80
C GLU A 534 14.73 17.50 -19.48
N TYR A 535 13.80 17.23 -18.55
CA TYR A 535 13.65 18.03 -17.32
C TYR A 535 14.95 18.14 -16.52
N PHE A 536 15.63 17.03 -16.24
CA PHE A 536 16.87 17.06 -15.44
C PHE A 536 17.98 17.90 -16.06
N ARG A 537 18.02 17.96 -17.41
CA ARG A 537 19.05 18.68 -18.16
C ARG A 537 18.73 20.17 -18.28
N LYS A 538 17.44 20.52 -18.40
CA LYS A 538 17.02 21.87 -18.82
C LYS A 538 16.38 22.71 -17.72
N VAL A 539 15.90 22.10 -16.65
CA VAL A 539 15.32 22.84 -15.52
C VAL A 539 16.44 23.33 -14.60
N THR A 540 16.24 24.48 -13.96
CA THR A 540 17.01 24.88 -12.77
C THR A 540 16.07 24.88 -11.57
N LEU A 541 16.45 24.20 -10.49
CA LEU A 541 15.64 24.15 -9.29
C LEU A 541 15.63 25.53 -8.60
N LYS A 542 14.44 25.98 -8.21
CA LYS A 542 14.20 27.20 -7.42
C LYS A 542 14.53 26.99 -5.95
#